data_AF-A0A353U2Y1-F1
#
_entry.id   AF-A0A353U2Y1-F1
#
_cell.length_a   1.000
_cell.length_b   1.000
_cell.length_c   1.000
_cell.angle_alpha   90.00
_cell.angle_beta   90.00
_cell.angle_gamma   90.00
#
_symmetry.space_group_name_H-M   'P 1'
#
loop_
_entity.id
_entity.type
_entity.pdbx_description
1 polymer ?
#
loop_
_entity_poly.entity_id
_entity_poly.type
_entity_poly.pdbx_seq_one_letter_code
_entity_poly.pdbx_strand_id
1 'polypeptide(L)'
;MAHDQVYVAETLAFYLKQVDGIFNRIFEIERKISYDIQRSVVDVNETSITVLKRYNRLKYISLLLFTLFAVGITYLVIIQISKIIIFRKKAELNSKKLLMAVEQSPVAIMITNTRGVTEYVNDSYVIKTGYTKKEVTGTRPYFFSNNGIYDFSEIVMATIQVGNTWSGEIETRNKAGITYWERVQISPVFNESNTISNFIIIREDITEKRQLTESLNESIENLKIITENLPVGILVVDDKQKILQINQTAAKTMGFDNIDEARHYINSNSYSQYFETMAQSHYHHVNSGLNVLTLEERLSIPINNI
;
A
#
# COMPACT_ATOMS: atom_id res chain seq x y z
N MET A 1 -3.64 140.38 -22.92
CA MET A 1 -4.67 139.32 -22.93
C MET A 1 -4.43 138.23 -23.98
N ALA A 2 -3.89 138.51 -25.19
CA ALA A 2 -3.63 137.47 -26.20
C ALA A 2 -2.33 136.64 -25.98
N HIS A 3 -1.31 137.19 -25.32
CA HIS A 3 0.00 136.53 -25.16
C HIS A 3 0.02 135.47 -24.04
N ASP A 4 -0.77 135.64 -22.98
CA ASP A 4 -0.91 134.65 -21.89
C ASP A 4 -1.68 133.40 -22.32
N GLN A 5 -2.60 133.50 -23.28
CA GLN A 5 -3.38 132.35 -23.77
C GLN A 5 -2.55 131.39 -24.63
N VAL A 6 -1.55 131.88 -25.38
CA VAL A 6 -0.67 131.05 -26.21
C VAL A 6 0.32 130.26 -25.35
N TYR A 7 0.91 130.91 -24.34
CA TYR A 7 1.84 130.24 -23.42
C TYR A 7 1.16 129.10 -22.64
N VAL A 8 -0.06 129.33 -22.17
CA VAL A 8 -0.90 128.31 -21.51
C VAL A 8 -1.24 127.15 -22.47
N ALA A 9 -1.51 127.44 -23.74
CA ALA A 9 -1.79 126.40 -24.74
C ALA A 9 -0.57 125.52 -25.07
N GLU A 10 0.63 126.10 -25.17
CA GLU A 10 1.86 125.36 -25.42
C GLU A 10 2.31 124.52 -24.21
N THR A 11 2.19 125.06 -23.00
CA THR A 11 2.44 124.26 -21.77
C THR A 11 1.42 123.14 -21.64
N LEU A 12 0.15 123.39 -21.91
CA LEU A 12 -0.89 122.36 -21.91
C LEU A 12 -0.61 121.28 -22.95
N ALA A 13 -0.20 121.64 -24.17
CA ALA A 13 0.18 120.67 -25.22
C ALA A 13 1.42 119.84 -24.84
N PHE A 14 2.40 120.43 -24.17
CA PHE A 14 3.56 119.72 -23.64
C PHE A 14 3.17 118.70 -22.55
N TYR A 15 2.33 119.13 -21.59
CA TYR A 15 1.82 118.23 -20.55
C TYR A 15 0.93 117.13 -21.13
N LEU A 16 0.07 117.43 -22.11
CA LEU A 16 -0.73 116.41 -22.82
C LEU A 16 0.15 115.38 -23.53
N LYS A 17 1.22 115.82 -24.20
CA LYS A 17 2.17 114.91 -24.86
C LYS A 17 2.96 114.05 -23.87
N GLN A 18 3.33 114.60 -22.71
CA GLN A 18 3.91 113.80 -21.61
C GLN A 18 2.91 112.77 -21.08
N VAL A 19 1.65 113.17 -20.90
CA VAL A 19 0.56 112.30 -20.46
C VAL A 19 0.35 111.17 -21.48
N ASP A 20 0.33 111.45 -22.78
CA ASP A 20 0.27 110.43 -23.85
C ASP A 20 1.47 109.47 -23.81
N GLY A 21 2.68 109.99 -23.59
CA GLY A 21 3.89 109.18 -23.43
C GLY A 21 3.83 108.25 -22.22
N ILE A 22 3.28 108.74 -21.09
CA ILE A 22 3.04 107.94 -19.89
C ILE A 22 1.98 106.87 -20.17
N PHE A 23 0.85 107.23 -20.78
CA PHE A 23 -0.20 106.27 -21.15
C PHE A 23 0.31 105.19 -22.09
N ASN A 24 1.09 105.53 -23.12
CA ASN A 24 1.68 104.54 -24.02
C ASN A 24 2.59 103.56 -23.29
N ARG A 25 3.41 104.06 -22.36
CA ARG A 25 4.30 103.22 -21.55
C ARG A 25 3.52 102.33 -20.56
N ILE A 26 2.41 102.84 -20.01
CA ILE A 26 1.47 102.05 -19.20
C ILE A 26 0.85 100.94 -20.04
N PHE A 27 0.37 101.24 -21.26
CA PHE A 27 -0.20 100.25 -22.16
C PHE A 27 0.81 99.17 -22.59
N GLU A 28 2.08 99.53 -22.83
CA GLU A 28 3.12 98.55 -23.11
C GLU A 28 3.40 97.64 -21.90
N ILE A 29 3.45 98.21 -20.69
CA ILE A 29 3.63 97.44 -19.45
C ILE A 29 2.43 96.51 -19.22
N GLU A 30 1.19 96.98 -19.40
CA GLU A 30 -0.01 96.15 -19.28
C GLU A 30 0.00 95.01 -20.29
N ARG A 31 0.36 95.26 -21.55
CA ARG A 31 0.48 94.20 -22.57
C ARG A 31 1.54 93.17 -22.19
N LYS A 32 2.69 93.62 -21.69
CA LYS A 32 3.77 92.71 -21.26
C LYS A 32 3.34 91.86 -20.05
N ILE A 33 2.74 92.47 -19.04
CA ILE A 33 2.21 91.76 -17.86
C ILE A 33 1.14 90.75 -18.28
N SER A 34 0.20 91.15 -19.14
CA SER A 34 -0.85 90.27 -19.64
C SER A 34 -0.27 89.06 -20.40
N TYR A 35 0.74 89.30 -21.26
CA TYR A 35 1.44 88.24 -21.97
C TYR A 35 2.19 87.28 -21.02
N ASP A 36 2.96 87.81 -20.06
CA ASP A 36 3.70 87.00 -19.09
C ASP A 36 2.76 86.18 -18.20
N ILE A 37 1.62 86.75 -17.79
CA ILE A 37 0.56 86.05 -17.04
C ILE A 37 -0.04 84.93 -17.90
N GLN A 38 -0.46 85.22 -19.14
CA GLN A 38 -1.04 84.20 -20.03
C GLN A 38 -0.07 83.04 -20.27
N ARG A 39 1.20 83.34 -20.54
CA ARG A 39 2.24 82.33 -20.74
C ARG A 39 2.46 81.50 -19.47
N SER A 40 2.57 82.12 -18.30
CA SER A 40 2.73 81.43 -17.03
C SER A 40 1.56 80.49 -16.72
N VAL A 41 0.33 80.92 -16.99
CA VAL A 41 -0.88 80.09 -16.82
C VAL A 41 -0.84 78.86 -17.74
N VAL A 42 -0.43 79.03 -19.01
CA VAL A 42 -0.28 77.92 -19.95
C VAL A 42 0.79 76.94 -19.48
N ASP A 43 1.99 77.43 -19.12
CA ASP A 43 3.10 76.59 -18.65
C ASP A 43 2.69 75.79 -17.40
N VAL A 44 2.04 76.42 -16.41
CA VAL A 44 1.56 75.75 -15.19
C VAL A 44 0.51 74.68 -15.52
N ASN A 45 -0.40 74.96 -16.46
CA ASN A 45 -1.42 74.01 -16.88
C ASN A 45 -0.81 72.79 -17.60
N GLU A 46 0.13 73.01 -18.52
CA GLU A 46 0.84 71.91 -19.20
C GLU A 46 1.65 71.04 -18.22
N THR A 47 2.31 71.68 -17.26
CA THR A 47 3.05 70.99 -16.20
C THR A 47 2.09 70.13 -15.35
N SER A 48 0.94 70.69 -14.98
CA SER A 48 -0.10 69.99 -14.21
C SER A 48 -0.65 68.77 -14.96
N ILE A 49 -0.93 68.90 -16.26
CA ILE A 49 -1.38 67.79 -17.12
C ILE A 49 -0.31 66.69 -17.19
N THR A 50 0.96 67.07 -17.31
CA THR A 50 2.08 66.12 -17.39
C THR A 50 2.24 65.33 -16.10
N VAL A 51 2.18 66.00 -14.95
CA VAL A 51 2.20 65.35 -13.63
C VAL A 51 1.02 64.40 -13.47
N LEU A 52 -0.18 64.83 -13.84
CA LEU A 52 -1.40 64.00 -13.75
C LEU A 52 -1.31 62.76 -14.64
N LYS A 53 -0.80 62.89 -15.87
CA LYS A 53 -0.55 61.74 -16.77
C LYS A 53 0.45 60.75 -16.17
N ARG A 54 1.55 61.24 -15.58
CA ARG A 54 2.57 60.39 -14.93
C ARG A 54 2.01 59.67 -13.71
N TYR A 55 1.25 60.37 -12.88
CA TYR A 55 0.54 59.79 -11.73
C TYR A 55 -0.45 58.70 -12.17
N ASN A 56 -1.30 58.98 -13.15
CA ASN A 56 -2.26 58.00 -13.67
C ASN A 56 -1.56 56.78 -14.27
N ARG A 57 -0.47 56.97 -15.01
CA ARG A 57 0.34 55.86 -15.53
C ARG A 57 0.88 54.97 -14.41
N LEU A 58 1.45 55.56 -13.36
CA LEU A 58 1.93 54.79 -12.20
C LEU A 58 0.80 54.08 -11.46
N LYS A 59 -0.36 54.76 -11.29
CA LYS A 59 -1.57 54.20 -10.67
C LYS A 59 -2.08 52.98 -11.43
N TYR A 60 -2.16 53.04 -12.76
CA TYR A 60 -2.63 51.89 -13.55
C TYR A 60 -1.62 50.75 -13.55
N ILE A 61 -0.31 51.04 -13.58
CA ILE A 61 0.73 50.00 -13.45
C ILE A 61 0.66 49.31 -12.08
N SER A 62 0.53 50.06 -10.98
CA SER A 62 0.44 49.47 -9.64
C SER A 62 -0.84 48.66 -9.47
N LEU A 63 -1.98 49.12 -10.01
CA LEU A 63 -3.23 48.37 -10.01
C LEU A 63 -3.08 47.05 -10.79
N LEU A 64 -2.48 47.10 -11.98
CA LEU A 64 -2.26 45.92 -12.80
C LEU A 64 -1.34 44.91 -12.09
N LEU A 65 -0.24 45.35 -11.51
CA LEU A 65 0.67 44.49 -10.73
C LEU A 65 -0.04 43.87 -9.53
N PHE A 66 -0.86 44.65 -8.80
CA PHE A 66 -1.63 44.14 -7.67
C PHE A 66 -2.63 43.07 -8.10
N THR A 67 -3.35 43.28 -9.20
CA THR A 67 -4.30 42.27 -9.73
C THR A 67 -3.59 40.98 -10.15
N LEU A 68 -2.43 41.09 -10.80
CA LEU A 68 -1.66 39.93 -11.27
C LEU A 68 -1.09 39.13 -10.10
N PHE A 69 -0.63 39.83 -9.05
CA PHE A 69 -0.19 39.21 -7.80
C PHE A 69 -1.34 38.52 -7.07
N ALA A 70 -2.50 39.16 -6.96
CA ALA A 70 -3.69 38.58 -6.35
C ALA A 70 -4.12 37.29 -7.08
N VAL A 71 -4.18 37.31 -8.42
CA VAL A 71 -4.48 36.13 -9.23
C VAL A 71 -3.46 35.02 -9.00
N GLY A 72 -2.17 35.35 -9.00
CA GLY A 72 -1.11 34.38 -8.71
C GLY A 72 -1.26 33.70 -7.34
N ILE A 73 -1.54 34.48 -6.29
CA ILE A 73 -1.80 33.93 -4.95
C ILE A 73 -3.04 33.05 -4.95
N THR A 74 -4.15 33.50 -5.52
CA THR A 74 -5.38 32.69 -5.55
C THR A 74 -5.16 31.36 -6.28
N TYR A 75 -4.41 31.38 -7.39
CA TYR A 75 -4.06 30.17 -8.13
C TYR A 75 -3.20 29.20 -7.29
N LEU A 76 -2.20 29.71 -6.57
CA LEU A 76 -1.38 28.89 -5.67
C LEU A 76 -2.21 28.26 -4.54
N VAL A 77 -3.13 29.02 -3.94
CA VAL A 77 -4.03 28.52 -2.89
C VAL A 77 -4.92 27.40 -3.43
N ILE A 78 -5.49 27.56 -4.62
CA ILE A 78 -6.32 26.53 -5.27
C ILE A 78 -5.54 25.24 -5.49
N ILE A 79 -4.28 25.34 -5.95
CA ILE A 79 -3.41 24.16 -6.13
C ILE A 79 -3.15 23.46 -4.79
N GLN A 80 -2.83 24.21 -3.74
CA GLN A 80 -2.57 23.64 -2.41
C GLN A 80 -3.80 22.91 -1.86
N ILE A 81 -4.97 23.54 -1.91
CA ILE A 81 -6.23 22.93 -1.47
C ILE A 81 -6.54 21.66 -2.27
N SER A 82 -6.41 21.72 -3.59
CA SER A 82 -6.66 20.57 -4.47
C SER A 82 -5.75 19.39 -4.13
N LYS A 83 -4.46 19.65 -3.90
CA LYS A 83 -3.49 18.62 -3.47
C LYS A 83 -3.89 17.97 -2.15
N ILE A 84 -4.27 18.77 -1.15
CA ILE A 84 -4.69 18.28 0.17
C ILE A 84 -5.92 17.38 0.03
N ILE A 85 -6.91 17.78 -0.77
CA ILE A 85 -8.14 17.00 -1.00
C ILE A 85 -7.83 15.68 -1.68
N ILE A 86 -7.00 15.67 -2.73
CA ILE A 86 -6.62 14.46 -3.45
C ILE A 86 -5.87 13.49 -2.51
N PHE A 87 -4.93 14.02 -1.71
CA PHE A 87 -4.17 13.22 -0.75
C PHE A 87 -5.08 12.57 0.29
N ARG A 88 -6.01 13.35 0.87
CA ARG A 88 -7.02 12.83 1.83
C ARG A 88 -7.91 11.76 1.22
N LYS A 89 -8.46 11.98 0.01
CA LYS A 89 -9.28 10.99 -0.69
C LYS A 89 -8.52 9.70 -0.98
N LYS A 90 -7.24 9.80 -1.35
CA LYS A 90 -6.39 8.63 -1.59
C LYS A 90 -6.15 7.85 -0.30
N ALA A 91 -5.89 8.53 0.81
CA ALA A 91 -5.74 7.89 2.13
C ALA A 91 -7.03 7.18 2.57
N GLU A 92 -8.18 7.83 2.41
CA GLU A 92 -9.50 7.26 2.71
C GLU A 92 -9.79 6.03 1.83
N LEU A 93 -9.55 6.12 0.53
CA LEU A 93 -9.73 4.99 -0.39
C LEU A 93 -8.84 3.80 -0.01
N ASN A 94 -7.58 4.06 0.33
CA ASN A 94 -6.65 3.01 0.77
C ASN A 94 -7.11 2.37 2.07
N SER A 95 -7.54 3.18 3.06
CA SER A 95 -8.11 2.68 4.32
C SER A 95 -9.34 1.79 4.06
N LYS A 96 -10.25 2.23 3.19
CA LYS A 96 -11.43 1.45 2.78
C LYS A 96 -11.06 0.13 2.10
N LYS A 97 -10.05 0.14 1.20
CA LYS A 97 -9.55 -1.08 0.56
C LYS A 97 -8.97 -2.07 1.57
N LEU A 98 -8.19 -1.60 2.53
CA LEU A 98 -7.64 -2.45 3.59
C LEU A 98 -8.76 -3.03 4.47
N LEU A 99 -9.74 -2.22 4.86
CA LEU A 99 -10.90 -2.71 5.61
C LEU A 99 -11.68 -3.77 4.82
N MET A 100 -11.90 -3.56 3.52
CA MET A 100 -12.54 -4.56 2.65
C MET A 100 -11.73 -5.85 2.58
N ALA A 101 -10.40 -5.77 2.47
CA ALA A 101 -9.55 -6.95 2.45
C ALA A 101 -9.62 -7.74 3.77
N VAL A 102 -9.71 -7.05 4.91
CA VAL A 102 -9.90 -7.68 6.23
C VAL A 102 -11.30 -8.29 6.36
N GLU A 103 -12.35 -7.58 5.95
CA GLU A 103 -13.74 -8.06 6.00
C GLU A 103 -13.96 -9.30 5.11
N GLN A 104 -13.37 -9.31 3.91
CA GLN A 104 -13.51 -10.40 2.94
C GLN A 104 -12.48 -11.52 3.11
N SER A 105 -11.56 -11.38 4.08
CA SER A 105 -10.56 -12.41 4.36
C SER A 105 -11.25 -13.72 4.77
N PRO A 106 -10.87 -14.88 4.20
CA PRO A 106 -11.49 -16.17 4.55
C PRO A 106 -11.12 -16.66 5.96
N VAL A 107 -10.09 -16.06 6.57
CA VAL A 107 -9.70 -16.35 7.96
C VAL A 107 -10.43 -15.43 8.93
N ALA A 108 -10.74 -15.95 10.10
CA ALA A 108 -11.39 -15.18 11.15
C ALA A 108 -10.38 -14.22 11.80
N ILE A 109 -10.67 -12.93 11.78
CA ILE A 109 -9.80 -11.87 12.31
C ILE A 109 -10.52 -11.16 13.44
N MET A 110 -9.80 -10.93 14.52
CA MET A 110 -10.22 -10.14 15.67
C MET A 110 -9.11 -9.15 16.05
N ILE A 111 -9.50 -7.93 16.41
CA ILE A 111 -8.60 -6.92 16.95
C ILE A 111 -9.04 -6.59 18.36
N THR A 112 -8.09 -6.54 19.29
CA THR A 112 -8.31 -6.16 20.69
C THR A 112 -7.43 -4.98 21.06
N ASN A 113 -7.81 -4.25 22.11
CA ASN A 113 -6.92 -3.29 22.75
C ASN A 113 -5.88 -3.99 23.64
N THR A 114 -4.97 -3.20 24.22
CA THR A 114 -3.92 -3.66 25.14
C THR A 114 -4.44 -4.38 26.39
N ARG A 115 -5.72 -4.23 26.76
CA ARG A 115 -6.37 -4.94 27.88
C ARG A 115 -7.07 -6.24 27.46
N GLY A 116 -6.92 -6.64 26.19
CA GLY A 116 -7.53 -7.83 25.60
C GLY A 116 -9.04 -7.69 25.36
N VAL A 117 -9.59 -6.47 25.33
CA VAL A 117 -11.00 -6.25 25.02
C VAL A 117 -11.15 -6.10 23.51
N THR A 118 -12.07 -6.85 22.92
CA THR A 118 -12.34 -6.87 21.48
C THR A 118 -12.89 -5.53 21.00
N GLU A 119 -12.20 -4.94 20.04
CA GLU A 119 -12.61 -3.69 19.37
C GLU A 119 -13.25 -3.97 18.01
N TYR A 120 -12.80 -5.04 17.33
CA TYR A 120 -13.25 -5.36 15.98
C TYR A 120 -13.18 -6.86 15.70
N VAL A 121 -14.10 -7.34 14.86
CA VAL A 121 -14.08 -8.68 14.25
C VAL A 121 -14.56 -8.59 12.80
N ASN A 122 -13.98 -9.39 11.90
CA ASN A 122 -14.44 -9.48 10.52
C ASN A 122 -15.64 -10.43 10.35
N ASP A 123 -16.26 -10.42 9.17
CA ASP A 123 -17.40 -11.29 8.87
C ASP A 123 -17.07 -12.79 8.97
N SER A 124 -15.87 -13.21 8.57
CA SER A 124 -15.43 -14.61 8.70
C SER A 124 -15.39 -15.07 10.15
N TYR A 125 -15.03 -14.21 11.11
CA TYR A 125 -15.14 -14.52 12.53
C TYR A 125 -16.58 -14.82 12.94
N VAL A 126 -17.53 -14.00 12.51
CA VAL A 126 -18.96 -14.17 12.81
C VAL A 126 -19.48 -15.48 12.23
N ILE A 127 -19.14 -15.76 10.96
CA ILE A 127 -19.57 -16.98 10.25
C ILE A 127 -19.00 -18.23 10.94
N LYS A 128 -17.70 -18.24 11.26
CA LYS A 128 -17.03 -19.41 11.84
C LYS A 128 -17.43 -19.68 13.29
N THR A 129 -17.53 -18.63 14.10
CA THR A 129 -17.80 -18.79 15.54
C THR A 129 -19.29 -18.81 15.87
N GLY A 130 -20.13 -18.23 15.02
CA GLY A 130 -21.57 -18.06 15.23
C GLY A 130 -21.95 -16.92 16.17
N TYR A 131 -20.98 -16.16 16.69
CA TYR A 131 -21.25 -14.97 17.51
C TYR A 131 -21.36 -13.73 16.65
N THR A 132 -22.36 -12.90 16.92
CA THR A 132 -22.54 -11.64 16.20
C THR A 132 -21.51 -10.59 16.64
N LYS A 133 -21.18 -9.62 15.76
CA LYS A 133 -20.26 -8.52 16.08
C LYS A 133 -20.66 -7.82 17.40
N LYS A 134 -21.96 -7.60 17.63
CA LYS A 134 -22.48 -6.95 18.85
C LYS A 134 -22.25 -7.75 20.13
N GLU A 135 -22.24 -9.08 20.05
CA GLU A 135 -22.01 -9.93 21.22
C GLU A 135 -20.53 -9.98 21.63
N VAL A 136 -19.62 -9.80 20.67
CA VAL A 136 -18.17 -9.91 20.92
C VAL A 136 -17.47 -8.57 21.08
N THR A 137 -17.95 -7.50 20.43
CA THR A 137 -17.34 -6.18 20.58
C THR A 137 -17.55 -5.68 22.01
N GLY A 138 -16.47 -5.26 22.66
CA GLY A 138 -16.48 -4.79 24.05
C GLY A 138 -16.31 -5.89 25.10
N THR A 139 -16.25 -7.16 24.71
CA THR A 139 -15.98 -8.28 25.63
C THR A 139 -14.53 -8.75 25.50
N ARG A 140 -14.08 -9.54 26.47
CA ARG A 140 -12.83 -10.30 26.33
C ARG A 140 -13.11 -11.59 25.55
N PRO A 141 -12.17 -12.05 24.69
CA PRO A 141 -12.35 -13.30 23.95
C PRO A 141 -12.53 -14.49 24.88
N TYR A 142 -13.59 -15.28 24.66
CA TYR A 142 -13.94 -16.44 25.49
C TYR A 142 -13.04 -17.67 25.31
N PHE A 143 -12.08 -17.66 24.36
CA PHE A 143 -11.31 -18.86 24.00
C PHE A 143 -10.33 -19.34 25.07
N PHE A 144 -9.86 -18.47 25.98
CA PHE A 144 -9.04 -18.91 27.12
C PHE A 144 -9.84 -19.70 28.16
N SER A 145 -11.16 -19.50 28.20
CA SER A 145 -12.03 -20.03 29.26
C SER A 145 -12.58 -21.42 28.95
N ASN A 146 -12.80 -21.74 27.68
CA ASN A 146 -13.54 -22.94 27.27
C ASN A 146 -12.72 -24.25 27.30
N ASN A 147 -11.38 -24.17 27.29
CA ASN A 147 -10.54 -25.37 27.18
C ASN A 147 -9.93 -25.85 28.51
N GLY A 148 -10.18 -25.14 29.62
CA GLY A 148 -9.68 -25.53 30.94
C GLY A 148 -8.16 -25.39 31.13
N ILE A 149 -7.43 -24.84 30.16
CA ILE A 149 -5.97 -24.66 30.23
C ILE A 149 -5.66 -23.23 30.70
N TYR A 150 -5.70 -23.00 32.02
CA TYR A 150 -5.35 -21.71 32.63
C TYR A 150 -3.90 -21.28 32.30
N ASP A 151 -2.97 -22.23 32.21
CA ASP A 151 -1.54 -21.99 31.88
C ASP A 151 -1.33 -21.38 30.48
N PHE A 152 -2.25 -21.64 29.55
CA PHE A 152 -2.16 -21.12 28.20
C PHE A 152 -2.30 -19.60 28.17
N SER A 153 -3.09 -19.03 29.07
CA SER A 153 -3.30 -17.59 29.14
C SER A 153 -2.04 -16.84 29.59
N GLU A 154 -1.26 -17.40 30.52
CA GLU A 154 -0.05 -16.77 31.03
C GLU A 154 1.08 -16.76 30.00
N ILE A 155 1.33 -17.90 29.33
CA ILE A 155 2.37 -17.99 28.30
C ILE A 155 2.04 -17.07 27.12
N VAL A 156 0.78 -17.05 26.69
CA VAL A 156 0.32 -16.16 25.63
C VAL A 156 0.53 -14.71 26.03
N MET A 157 0.07 -14.30 27.21
CA MET A 157 0.20 -12.92 27.69
C MET A 157 1.66 -12.50 27.83
N ALA A 158 2.50 -13.36 28.43
CA ALA A 158 3.93 -13.12 28.56
C ALA A 158 4.62 -12.95 27.20
N THR A 159 4.23 -13.74 26.19
CA THR A 159 4.78 -13.67 24.83
C THR A 159 4.37 -12.38 24.13
N ILE A 160 3.07 -12.03 24.14
CA ILE A 160 2.57 -10.89 23.37
C ILE A 160 2.90 -9.55 24.02
N GLN A 161 3.03 -9.49 25.35
CA GLN A 161 3.38 -8.27 26.07
C GLN A 161 4.83 -7.83 25.86
N VAL A 162 5.74 -8.78 25.60
CA VAL A 162 7.13 -8.45 25.22
C VAL A 162 7.29 -8.10 23.73
N GLY A 163 6.18 -8.03 22.98
CA GLY A 163 6.19 -7.66 21.56
C GLY A 163 6.37 -8.84 20.60
N ASN A 164 6.37 -10.08 21.09
CA ASN A 164 6.50 -11.26 20.23
C ASN A 164 5.14 -11.75 19.73
N THR A 165 5.14 -12.43 18.58
CA THR A 165 3.95 -13.13 18.09
C THR A 165 3.86 -14.51 18.73
N TRP A 166 2.68 -14.86 19.22
CA TRP A 166 2.37 -16.19 19.72
C TRP A 166 1.53 -16.95 18.69
N SER A 167 1.75 -18.27 18.56
CA SER A 167 0.98 -19.15 17.67
C SER A 167 0.79 -20.52 18.32
N GLY A 168 -0.40 -21.10 18.16
CA GLY A 168 -0.70 -22.45 18.65
C GLY A 168 -1.93 -23.07 18.01
N GLU A 169 -2.08 -24.38 18.13
CA GLU A 169 -3.25 -25.12 17.68
C GLU A 169 -4.05 -25.57 18.90
N ILE A 170 -5.36 -25.31 18.89
CA ILE A 170 -6.28 -25.66 19.97
C ILE A 170 -7.56 -26.27 19.40
N GLU A 171 -8.11 -27.24 20.11
CA GLU A 171 -9.46 -27.72 19.87
C GLU A 171 -10.43 -26.73 20.52
N THR A 172 -11.43 -26.24 19.82
CA THR A 172 -12.38 -25.25 20.34
C THR A 172 -13.82 -25.62 19.98
N ARG A 173 -14.77 -24.84 20.48
CA ARG A 173 -16.20 -25.05 20.25
C ARG A 173 -16.88 -23.75 19.82
N ASN A 174 -17.66 -23.80 18.74
CA ASN A 174 -18.44 -22.64 18.29
C ASN A 174 -19.70 -22.43 19.15
N LYS A 175 -20.46 -21.35 18.89
CA LYS A 175 -21.71 -21.03 19.61
C LYS A 175 -22.76 -22.16 19.54
N ALA A 176 -22.78 -22.91 18.44
CA ALA A 176 -23.70 -24.04 18.23
C ALA A 176 -23.26 -25.33 18.95
N GLY A 177 -22.09 -25.35 19.56
CA GLY A 177 -21.57 -26.50 20.28
C GLY A 177 -20.71 -27.45 19.46
N ILE A 178 -20.44 -27.13 18.19
CA ILE A 178 -19.61 -27.95 17.29
C ILE A 178 -18.15 -27.77 17.66
N THR A 179 -17.46 -28.88 17.93
CA THR A 179 -16.02 -28.91 18.22
C THR A 179 -15.22 -28.97 16.91
N TYR A 180 -14.16 -28.17 16.82
CA TYR A 180 -13.29 -28.11 15.65
C TYR A 180 -11.86 -27.70 16.05
N TRP A 181 -10.88 -28.01 15.20
CA TRP A 181 -9.50 -27.62 15.42
C TRP A 181 -9.20 -26.26 14.80
N GLU A 182 -8.64 -25.35 15.60
CA GLU A 182 -8.22 -24.05 15.12
C GLU A 182 -6.74 -23.78 15.41
N ARG A 183 -6.08 -23.14 14.45
CA ARG A 183 -4.79 -22.49 14.65
C ARG A 183 -5.03 -21.03 14.98
N VAL A 184 -4.49 -20.59 16.11
CA VAL A 184 -4.61 -19.22 16.59
C VAL A 184 -3.24 -18.57 16.55
N GLN A 185 -3.17 -17.39 15.94
CA GLN A 185 -1.99 -16.54 15.94
C GLN A 185 -2.35 -15.18 16.54
N ILE A 186 -1.51 -14.69 17.46
CA ILE A 186 -1.72 -13.43 18.17
C ILE A 186 -0.47 -12.57 17.99
N SER A 187 -0.63 -11.43 17.31
CA SER A 187 0.46 -10.51 16.98
C SER A 187 0.21 -9.13 17.57
N PRO A 188 1.18 -8.53 18.27
CA PRO A 188 1.11 -7.15 18.71
C PRO A 188 1.20 -6.19 17.53
N VAL A 189 0.43 -5.12 17.58
CA VAL A 189 0.50 -3.98 16.67
C VAL A 189 1.14 -2.83 17.42
N PHE A 190 2.14 -2.21 16.81
CA PHE A 190 2.87 -1.09 17.40
C PHE A 190 2.40 0.23 16.80
N ASN A 191 2.31 1.27 17.64
CA ASN A 191 2.08 2.63 17.19
C ASN A 191 3.39 3.33 16.77
N GLU A 192 3.29 4.60 16.35
CA GLU A 192 4.44 5.42 15.94
C GLU A 192 5.50 5.59 17.04
N SER A 193 5.13 5.43 18.31
CA SER A 193 6.05 5.47 19.46
C SER A 193 6.66 4.11 19.80
N ASN A 194 6.49 3.11 18.94
CA ASN A 194 6.95 1.73 19.15
C ASN A 194 6.38 1.06 20.42
N THR A 195 5.20 1.49 20.84
CA THR A 195 4.46 0.89 21.96
C THR A 195 3.30 0.07 21.41
N ILE A 196 2.98 -1.04 22.09
CA ILE A 196 1.86 -1.91 21.68
C ILE A 196 0.56 -1.11 21.79
N SER A 197 -0.14 -0.95 20.68
CA SER A 197 -1.46 -0.29 20.64
C SER A 197 -2.60 -1.31 20.70
N ASN A 198 -2.44 -2.44 20.03
CA ASN A 198 -3.48 -3.43 19.82
C ASN A 198 -2.87 -4.83 19.68
N PHE A 199 -3.73 -5.85 19.77
CA PHE A 199 -3.38 -7.20 19.34
C PHE A 199 -4.31 -7.63 18.21
N ILE A 200 -3.71 -8.19 17.15
CA ILE A 200 -4.43 -8.86 16.06
C ILE A 200 -4.41 -10.36 16.37
N ILE A 201 -5.60 -10.97 16.32
CA ILE A 201 -5.81 -12.39 16.52
C ILE A 201 -6.37 -12.95 15.21
N ILE A 202 -5.65 -13.91 14.64
CA ILE A 202 -6.06 -14.64 13.44
C ILE A 202 -6.41 -16.06 13.87
N ARG A 203 -7.57 -16.54 13.43
CA ARG A 203 -8.08 -17.89 13.71
C ARG A 203 -8.33 -18.59 12.37
N GLU A 204 -7.58 -19.65 12.14
CA GLU A 204 -7.70 -20.51 10.98
C GLU A 204 -8.29 -21.85 11.41
N ASP A 205 -9.40 -22.24 10.81
CA ASP A 205 -9.97 -23.57 10.99
C ASP A 205 -9.13 -24.57 10.20
N ILE A 206 -8.47 -25.48 10.91
CA ILE A 206 -7.54 -26.47 10.33
C ILE A 206 -8.14 -27.88 10.34
N THR A 207 -9.44 -28.01 10.61
CA THR A 207 -10.11 -29.32 10.78
C THR A 207 -10.01 -30.16 9.52
N GLU A 208 -10.41 -29.61 8.37
CA GLU A 208 -10.32 -30.30 7.07
C GLU A 208 -8.87 -30.64 6.72
N LYS A 209 -7.95 -29.70 6.94
CA LYS A 209 -6.52 -29.91 6.70
C LYS A 209 -5.96 -31.06 7.53
N ARG A 210 -6.36 -31.17 8.80
CA ARG A 210 -5.99 -32.29 9.67
C ARG A 210 -6.58 -33.59 9.19
N GLN A 211 -7.88 -33.63 8.89
CA GLN A 211 -8.55 -34.83 8.38
C GLN A 211 -7.90 -35.35 7.08
N LEU A 212 -7.57 -34.45 6.15
CA LEU A 212 -6.86 -34.81 4.92
C LEU A 212 -5.46 -35.33 5.20
N THR A 213 -4.73 -34.72 6.13
CA THR A 213 -3.39 -35.16 6.51
C THR A 213 -3.42 -36.52 7.20
N GLU A 214 -4.36 -36.74 8.12
CA GLU A 214 -4.56 -38.00 8.82
C GLU A 214 -4.96 -39.12 7.84
N SER A 215 -5.92 -38.85 6.96
CA SER A 215 -6.36 -39.82 5.94
C SER A 215 -5.25 -40.16 4.94
N LEU A 216 -4.43 -39.19 4.55
CA LEU A 216 -3.25 -39.42 3.72
C LEU A 216 -2.23 -40.30 4.45
N ASN A 217 -1.93 -40.01 5.71
CA ASN A 217 -1.00 -40.79 6.51
C ASN A 217 -1.48 -42.22 6.72
N GLU A 218 -2.78 -42.41 7.00
CA GLU A 218 -3.40 -43.72 7.11
C GLU A 218 -3.31 -44.51 5.80
N SER A 219 -3.55 -43.84 4.66
CA SER A 219 -3.41 -44.45 3.34
C SER A 219 -1.97 -44.87 3.05
N ILE A 220 -0.98 -44.04 3.40
CA ILE A 220 0.45 -44.34 3.25
C ILE A 220 0.84 -45.55 4.11
N GLU A 221 0.40 -45.58 5.37
CA GLU A 221 0.71 -46.69 6.28
C GLU A 221 0.06 -47.99 5.81
N ASN A 222 -1.20 -47.95 5.37
CA ASN A 222 -1.87 -49.11 4.80
C ASN A 222 -1.14 -49.64 3.55
N LEU A 223 -0.71 -48.75 2.64
CA LEU A 223 0.08 -49.15 1.48
C LEU A 223 1.43 -49.74 1.88
N LYS A 224 2.09 -49.19 2.90
CA LYS A 224 3.35 -49.73 3.43
C LYS A 224 3.14 -51.16 3.96
N ILE A 225 2.12 -51.38 4.80
CA ILE A 225 1.80 -52.71 5.34
C ILE A 225 1.47 -53.70 4.23
N ILE A 226 0.68 -53.31 3.22
CA ILE A 226 0.35 -54.16 2.08
C ILE A 226 1.63 -54.52 1.32
N THR A 227 2.43 -53.52 0.93
CA THR A 227 3.65 -53.75 0.13
C THR A 227 4.70 -54.58 0.89
N GLU A 228 4.80 -54.46 2.21
CA GLU A 228 5.73 -55.24 3.03
C GLU A 228 5.32 -56.71 3.19
N ASN A 229 4.01 -57.02 3.18
CA ASN A 229 3.49 -58.38 3.36
C ASN A 229 3.14 -59.11 2.06
N LEU A 230 3.20 -58.43 0.91
CA LEU A 230 2.99 -59.08 -0.38
C LEU A 230 4.13 -60.08 -0.67
N PRO A 231 3.82 -61.30 -1.14
CA PRO A 231 4.83 -62.29 -1.59
C PRO A 231 5.39 -61.94 -2.98
N VAL A 232 5.47 -60.65 -3.30
CA VAL A 232 5.97 -60.10 -4.56
C VAL A 232 7.03 -59.05 -4.22
N GLY A 233 8.18 -59.13 -4.90
CA GLY A 233 9.20 -58.10 -4.82
C GLY A 233 8.76 -56.83 -5.55
N ILE A 234 8.76 -55.70 -4.86
CA ILE A 234 8.41 -54.39 -5.41
C ILE A 234 9.64 -53.49 -5.35
N LEU A 235 10.01 -52.95 -6.51
CA LEU A 235 11.06 -51.96 -6.71
C LEU A 235 10.46 -50.77 -7.46
N VAL A 236 10.69 -49.56 -6.94
CA VAL A 236 10.35 -48.31 -7.63
C VAL A 236 11.65 -47.70 -8.12
N VAL A 237 11.72 -47.37 -9.41
CA VAL A 237 12.91 -46.77 -10.04
C VAL A 237 12.57 -45.41 -10.67
N ASP A 238 13.55 -44.52 -10.78
CA ASP A 238 13.43 -43.28 -11.54
C ASP A 238 13.69 -43.48 -13.05
N ASP A 239 13.60 -42.39 -13.82
CA ASP A 239 13.83 -42.35 -15.27
C ASP A 239 15.27 -42.74 -15.69
N LYS A 240 16.20 -42.74 -14.74
CA LYS A 240 17.61 -43.14 -14.91
C LYS A 240 17.89 -44.53 -14.34
N GLN A 241 16.84 -45.30 -14.04
CA GLN A 241 16.94 -46.63 -13.43
C GLN A 241 17.63 -46.63 -12.06
N LYS A 242 17.56 -45.54 -11.30
CA LYS A 242 17.95 -45.54 -9.89
C LYS A 242 16.77 -46.02 -9.05
N ILE A 243 17.00 -47.00 -8.19
CA ILE A 243 15.97 -47.48 -7.27
C ILE A 243 15.70 -46.43 -6.19
N LEU A 244 14.45 -46.00 -6.10
CA LEU A 244 13.91 -45.05 -5.13
C LEU A 244 13.30 -45.76 -3.92
N GLN A 245 12.68 -46.93 -4.13
CA GLN A 245 12.02 -47.69 -3.07
C GLN A 245 12.14 -49.19 -3.33
N ILE A 246 12.29 -49.97 -2.26
CA ILE A 246 12.33 -51.43 -2.26
C ILE A 246 11.46 -51.93 -1.09
N ASN A 247 10.69 -53.00 -1.28
CA ASN A 247 9.97 -53.69 -0.20
C ASN A 247 10.78 -54.87 0.38
N GLN A 248 10.37 -55.40 1.53
CA GLN A 248 11.09 -56.48 2.23
C GLN A 248 11.21 -57.75 1.38
N THR A 249 10.17 -58.11 0.63
CA THR A 249 10.18 -59.30 -0.22
C THR A 249 11.20 -59.18 -1.36
N ALA A 250 11.30 -58.01 -2.01
CA ALA A 250 12.36 -57.75 -2.99
C ALA A 250 13.74 -57.82 -2.33
N ALA A 251 13.92 -57.20 -1.16
CA ALA A 251 15.20 -57.25 -0.43
C ALA A 251 15.64 -58.70 -0.16
N LYS A 252 14.75 -59.55 0.36
CA LYS A 252 15.02 -60.98 0.60
C LYS A 252 15.28 -61.75 -0.70
N THR A 253 14.52 -61.47 -1.75
CA THR A 253 14.70 -62.11 -3.07
C THR A 253 16.04 -61.71 -3.70
N MET A 254 16.49 -60.48 -3.45
CA MET A 254 17.81 -59.97 -3.84
C MET A 254 18.94 -60.46 -2.93
N GLY A 255 18.63 -61.23 -1.88
CA GLY A 255 19.61 -61.84 -0.98
C GLY A 255 19.96 -61.03 0.28
N PHE A 256 19.22 -59.96 0.58
CA PHE A 256 19.42 -59.16 1.79
C PHE A 256 18.52 -59.63 2.94
N ASP A 257 19.09 -59.72 4.14
CA ASP A 257 18.33 -60.08 5.35
C ASP A 257 17.49 -58.90 5.87
N ASN A 258 17.97 -57.66 5.69
CA ASN A 258 17.29 -56.45 6.12
C ASN A 258 17.06 -55.45 4.96
N ILE A 259 15.89 -54.80 4.97
CA ILE A 259 15.53 -53.73 4.03
C ILE A 259 16.48 -52.52 4.13
N ASP A 260 17.01 -52.20 5.31
CA ASP A 260 17.92 -51.05 5.46
C ASP A 260 19.29 -51.30 4.82
N GLU A 261 19.77 -52.54 4.88
CA GLU A 261 21.00 -52.96 4.20
C GLU A 261 20.81 -52.91 2.68
N ALA A 262 19.67 -53.43 2.20
CA ALA A 262 19.29 -53.32 0.80
C ALA A 262 19.21 -51.84 0.35
N ARG A 263 18.58 -50.96 1.14
CA ARG A 263 18.47 -49.52 0.82
C ARG A 263 19.83 -48.83 0.77
N HIS A 264 20.75 -49.13 1.67
CA HIS A 264 22.09 -48.52 1.68
C HIS A 264 22.91 -48.96 0.46
N TYR A 265 22.86 -50.26 0.16
CA TYR A 265 23.58 -50.85 -0.96
C TYR A 265 23.04 -50.36 -2.31
N ILE A 266 21.73 -50.30 -2.45
CA ILE A 266 21.04 -49.90 -3.67
C ILE A 266 21.11 -48.39 -3.93
N ASN A 267 21.18 -47.55 -2.89
CA ASN A 267 21.42 -46.11 -3.10
C ASN A 267 22.80 -45.80 -3.72
N SER A 268 23.73 -46.77 -3.65
CA SER A 268 25.10 -46.65 -4.14
C SER A 268 25.33 -47.35 -5.49
N ASN A 269 24.33 -48.07 -6.01
CA ASN A 269 24.44 -48.94 -7.19
C ASN A 269 23.20 -48.79 -8.11
N SER A 270 23.35 -49.04 -9.41
CA SER A 270 22.27 -48.86 -10.41
C SER A 270 21.42 -50.12 -10.56
N TYR A 271 20.12 -49.99 -10.86
CA TYR A 271 19.21 -51.11 -11.15
C TYR A 271 19.76 -52.06 -12.22
N SER A 272 20.40 -51.49 -13.25
CA SER A 272 21.03 -52.21 -14.36
C SER A 272 22.17 -53.14 -13.96
N GLN A 273 22.70 -53.03 -12.74
CA GLN A 273 23.74 -53.93 -12.21
C GLN A 273 23.13 -55.19 -11.58
N TYR A 274 21.84 -55.18 -11.25
CA TYR A 274 21.13 -56.25 -10.56
C TYR A 274 20.19 -57.04 -11.44
N PHE A 275 19.67 -56.42 -12.49
CA PHE A 275 18.68 -57.03 -13.36
C PHE A 275 19.20 -56.99 -14.79
N GLU A 276 19.39 -58.18 -15.37
CA GLU A 276 19.63 -58.33 -16.79
C GLU A 276 18.28 -58.53 -17.48
N THR A 277 17.92 -57.61 -18.38
CA THR A 277 16.75 -57.78 -19.24
C THR A 277 17.00 -58.94 -20.20
N MET A 278 16.29 -60.05 -19.99
CA MET A 278 16.43 -61.27 -20.80
C MET A 278 15.52 -61.23 -22.03
N ALA A 279 14.36 -60.58 -21.93
CA ALA A 279 13.47 -60.37 -23.05
C ALA A 279 12.66 -59.07 -22.90
N GLN A 280 12.41 -58.40 -24.01
CA GLN A 280 11.56 -57.22 -24.08
C GLN A 280 10.50 -57.43 -25.16
N SER A 281 9.23 -57.43 -24.75
CA SER A 281 8.10 -57.55 -25.66
C SER A 281 7.40 -56.20 -25.79
N HIS A 282 7.17 -55.80 -27.04
CA HIS A 282 6.46 -54.57 -27.37
C HIS A 282 5.07 -54.95 -27.85
N TYR A 283 4.05 -54.48 -27.15
CA TYR A 283 2.67 -54.64 -27.58
C TYR A 283 2.06 -53.27 -27.90
N HIS A 284 1.79 -53.05 -29.19
CA HIS A 284 1.09 -51.85 -29.65
C HIS A 284 -0.37 -52.22 -29.89
N HIS A 285 -1.26 -51.77 -29.01
CA HIS A 285 -2.69 -52.02 -29.20
C HIS A 285 -3.25 -50.97 -30.17
N VAL A 286 -3.47 -51.37 -31.43
CA VAL A 286 -3.76 -50.50 -32.59
C VAL A 286 -4.97 -49.58 -32.39
N ASN A 287 -5.96 -49.99 -31.60
CA ASN A 287 -7.20 -49.23 -31.41
C ASN A 287 -7.18 -48.24 -30.22
N SER A 288 -6.25 -48.38 -29.27
CA SER A 288 -6.20 -47.51 -28.08
C SER A 288 -5.00 -46.56 -28.06
N GLY A 289 -4.04 -46.70 -28.99
CA GLY A 289 -2.83 -45.88 -29.03
C GLY A 289 -1.88 -46.08 -27.84
N LEU A 290 -2.13 -47.12 -27.04
CA LEU A 290 -1.39 -47.41 -25.81
C LEU A 290 -0.23 -48.35 -26.12
N ASN A 291 0.99 -47.90 -25.83
CA ASN A 291 2.20 -48.70 -25.90
C ASN A 291 2.45 -49.38 -24.56
N VAL A 292 2.35 -50.71 -24.52
CA VAL A 292 2.67 -51.49 -23.32
C VAL A 292 4.00 -52.19 -23.55
N LEU A 293 4.96 -51.90 -22.68
CA LEU A 293 6.27 -52.51 -22.63
C LEU A 293 6.27 -53.57 -21.53
N THR A 294 6.50 -54.83 -21.89
CA THR A 294 6.66 -55.93 -20.94
C THR A 294 8.13 -56.37 -20.96
N LEU A 295 8.78 -56.30 -19.79
CA LEU A 295 10.17 -56.67 -19.58
C LEU A 295 10.22 -57.97 -18.77
N GLU A 296 10.90 -58.99 -19.30
CA GLU A 296 11.32 -60.15 -18.53
C GLU A 296 12.76 -59.93 -18.08
N GLU A 297 12.96 -59.82 -16.78
CA GLU A 297 14.26 -59.51 -16.19
C GLU A 297 14.70 -60.67 -15.30
N ARG A 298 15.98 -61.04 -15.40
CA ARG A 298 16.59 -62.01 -14.51
C ARG A 298 17.41 -61.27 -13.47
N LEU A 299 17.20 -61.63 -12.21
CA LEU A 299 18.05 -61.19 -11.11
C LEU A 299 19.46 -61.75 -11.35
N SER A 300 20.39 -60.85 -11.62
CA SER A 300 21.82 -61.12 -11.59
C SER A 300 22.22 -61.20 -10.12
N ILE A 301 22.37 -62.42 -9.59
CA ILE A 301 22.91 -62.62 -8.25
C ILE A 301 24.41 -62.31 -8.35
N PRO A 302 24.93 -61.20 -7.79
CA PRO A 302 26.36 -61.02 -7.72
C PRO A 302 26.89 -62.13 -6.81
N ILE A 303 27.66 -63.06 -7.38
CA ILE A 303 28.42 -64.03 -6.59
C ILE A 303 29.42 -63.20 -5.78
N ASN A 304 29.10 -62.90 -4.53
CA ASN A 304 30.04 -62.66 -3.42
C ASN A 304 29.31 -62.38 -2.10
N ASN A 305 29.06 -63.45 -1.33
CA ASN A 305 29.67 -63.70 -0.02
C ASN A 305 28.83 -64.74 0.75
N ILE A 306 29.23 -66.01 0.66
CA ILE A 306 29.32 -66.87 1.85
C ILE A 306 30.64 -66.52 2.52
#